data_AF-A0A923L8V4-F1
#
_entry.id   AF-A0A923L8V4-F1
#
_cell.length_a   1.000
_cell.length_b   1.000
_cell.length_c   1.000
_cell.angle_alpha   90.00
_cell.angle_beta   90.00
_cell.angle_gamma   90.00
#
_symmetry.space_group_name_H-M   'P 1'
#
loop_
_entity.id
_entity.type
_entity.pdbx_description
1 polymer ?
#
loop_
_entity_poly.entity_id
_entity_poly.type
_entity_poly.pdbx_seq_one_letter_code
_entity_poly.pdbx_strand_id
1 'polypeptide(L)' 'MQANQIPSGSLAIGSMETTTAVRLPYLPTNYHNDYPDVDLTLKTSSTEQNIQAVLQYELDGAFVAGPIGNPELMKRN' A
#
# COMPACT_ATOMS: atom_id res chain seq x y z
N MET A 1 2.75 -7.46 27.55
CA MET A 1 3.95 -7.13 26.76
C MET A 1 3.47 -6.61 25.41
N GLN A 2 3.10 -5.33 25.30
CA GLN A 2 2.85 -4.74 23.99
C GLN A 2 4.23 -4.59 23.34
N ALA A 3 4.56 -5.45 22.39
CA ALA A 3 5.74 -5.25 21.59
C ALA A 3 5.49 -4.00 20.76
N ASN A 4 6.11 -2.89 21.15
CA ASN A 4 6.23 -1.70 20.32
C ASN A 4 7.20 -2.07 19.20
N GLN A 5 6.74 -2.94 18.28
CA GLN A 5 7.53 -3.37 17.14
C GLN A 5 7.60 -2.16 16.23
N ILE A 6 8.73 -1.47 16.27
CA ILE A 6 9.10 -0.52 15.24
C ILE A 6 8.98 -1.31 13.93
N PRO A 7 8.03 -0.97 13.04
CA PRO A 7 7.86 -1.69 11.79
C PRO A 7 9.19 -1.69 11.04
N SER A 8 9.56 -2.86 10.52
CA SER A 8 10.82 -3.11 9.83
C SER A 8 10.57 -4.14 8.73
N GLY A 9 11.16 -3.98 7.56
CA GLY A 9 10.97 -4.87 6.40
C GLY A 9 10.38 -4.16 5.17
N SER A 10 10.11 -4.92 4.11
CA SER A 10 9.54 -4.37 2.87
C SER A 10 8.04 -4.19 2.98
N LEU A 11 7.53 -3.02 2.58
CA LEU A 11 6.10 -2.73 2.50
C LEU A 11 5.77 -2.31 1.07
N ALA A 12 5.10 -3.16 0.30
CA ALA A 12 4.77 -2.94 -1.09
C ALA A 12 3.31 -2.50 -1.24
N ILE A 13 3.10 -1.24 -1.65
CA ILE A 13 1.76 -0.67 -1.81
C ILE A 13 1.50 -0.30 -3.27
N GLY A 14 0.38 -0.79 -3.81
CA GLY A 14 -0.12 -0.43 -5.14
C GLY A 14 -0.91 0.88 -5.12
N SER A 15 -0.86 1.62 -6.22
CA SER A 15 -1.65 2.82 -6.42
C SER A 15 -2.03 2.97 -7.88
N MET A 16 -3.14 3.66 -8.12
CA MET A 16 -3.50 4.08 -9.48
C MET A 16 -2.62 5.24 -9.93
N GLU A 17 -2.31 5.30 -11.23
CA GLU A 17 -1.47 6.34 -11.85
C GLU A 17 -1.95 7.77 -11.56
N THR A 18 -3.28 7.95 -11.54
CA THR A 18 -3.92 9.22 -11.18
C THR A 18 -3.88 9.54 -9.69
N THR A 19 -3.61 8.56 -8.82
CA THR A 19 -3.51 8.72 -7.35
C THR A 19 -2.05 8.90 -6.91
N THR A 20 -1.08 8.28 -7.60
CA THR A 20 0.35 8.42 -7.32
C THR A 20 0.85 9.85 -7.42
N ALA A 21 0.36 10.59 -8.42
CA ALA A 21 0.77 11.99 -8.65
C ALA A 21 0.19 13.01 -7.65
N VAL A 22 -0.92 12.69 -6.97
CA VAL A 22 -1.72 13.70 -6.23
C VAL A 22 -1.65 13.54 -4.71
N ARG A 23 -1.53 12.30 -4.18
CA ARG A 23 -1.56 12.04 -2.72
C ARG A 23 -0.35 11.29 -2.17
N LEU A 24 0.36 10.54 -3.01
CA LEU A 24 1.47 9.70 -2.58
C LEU A 24 2.85 10.37 -2.42
N PRO A 25 3.15 11.62 -2.84
CA PRO A 25 4.46 12.19 -2.53
C PRO A 25 4.66 12.55 -1.04
N TYR A 26 3.60 12.60 -0.22
CA TYR A 26 3.69 12.97 1.21
C TYR A 26 3.68 11.79 2.19
N LEU A 27 3.20 10.61 1.77
CA LEU A 27 3.17 9.41 2.60
C LEU A 27 4.55 8.79 2.87
N PRO A 28 5.42 8.59 1.86
CA PRO A 28 6.71 7.93 2.08
C PRO A 28 7.65 8.80 2.91
N THR A 29 7.63 10.12 2.75
CA THR A 29 8.54 11.02 3.48
C THR A 29 8.27 11.03 4.99
N ASN A 30 7.01 11.01 5.41
CA ASN A 30 6.69 10.99 6.85
C ASN A 30 6.88 9.58 7.43
N TYR A 31 6.44 8.54 6.70
CA TYR A 31 6.56 7.17 7.21
C TYR A 31 8.01 6.68 7.26
N HIS A 32 8.84 7.04 6.28
CA HIS A 32 10.28 6.70 6.30
C HIS A 32 11.06 7.52 7.33
N ASN A 33 10.63 8.76 7.65
CA ASN A 33 11.21 9.53 8.75
C ASN A 33 10.90 8.90 10.12
N ASP A 34 9.69 8.40 10.32
CA ASP A 34 9.29 7.75 11.58
C ASP A 34 9.80 6.30 11.67
N TYR A 35 9.96 5.61 10.52
CA TYR A 35 10.34 4.20 10.43
C TYR A 35 11.35 3.95 9.30
N PRO A 36 12.64 4.31 9.50
CA PRO A 36 13.68 4.19 8.46
C PRO A 36 14.00 2.74 8.07
N ASP A 37 13.71 1.78 8.95
CA ASP A 37 13.89 0.34 8.70
C ASP A 37 12.78 -0.28 7.83
N VAL A 38 11.80 0.52 7.38
CA VAL A 38 10.78 0.09 6.43
C VAL A 38 11.19 0.48 5.01
N ASP A 39 11.34 -0.53 4.16
CA ASP A 39 11.52 -0.37 2.73
C ASP A 39 10.14 -0.25 2.05
N LEU A 40 9.60 0.97 2.06
CA LEU A 40 8.29 1.27 1.47
C LEU A 40 8.43 1.42 -0.05
N THR A 41 7.92 0.44 -0.79
CA THR A 41 7.86 0.47 -2.25
C THR A 41 6.45 0.84 -2.72
N LEU A 42 6.35 1.88 -3.54
CA LEU A 42 5.10 2.28 -4.18
C LEU A 42 5.09 1.84 -5.64
N LYS A 43 4.15 0.98 -6.02
CA LYS A 43 3.94 0.55 -7.41
C LYS A 43 2.72 1.25 -7.99
N THR A 44 2.86 1.74 -9.22
CA THR A 44 1.75 2.36 -9.95
C THR A 44 1.20 1.36 -10.97
N SER A 45 -0.08 1.03 -10.89
CA SER A 45 -0.75 0.06 -11.75
C SER A 45 -2.25 0.33 -11.83
N SER A 46 -2.96 -0.33 -12.75
CA SER A 46 -4.42 -0.21 -12.82
C SER A 46 -5.12 -0.81 -11.59
N THR A 47 -6.38 -0.44 -11.33
CA THR A 47 -7.20 -1.04 -10.25
C THR A 47 -7.19 -2.56 -10.30
N GLU A 48 -7.39 -3.14 -11.49
CA GLU A 48 -7.44 -4.59 -11.67
C GLU A 48 -6.09 -5.24 -11.36
N GLN A 49 -5.00 -4.65 -11.85
CA GLN A 49 -3.65 -5.14 -11.56
C GLN A 49 -3.31 -5.08 -10.08
N ASN A 50 -3.68 -3.98 -9.41
CA ASN A 50 -3.49 -3.81 -7.98
C ASN A 50 -4.30 -4.85 -7.17
N ILE A 51 -5.56 -5.09 -7.55
CA ILE A 51 -6.40 -6.12 -6.93
C ILE A 51 -5.75 -7.50 -7.09
N GLN A 52 -5.33 -7.85 -8.31
CA GLN A 52 -4.69 -9.14 -8.57
C GLN A 52 -3.39 -9.28 -7.78
N ALA A 53 -2.54 -8.25 -7.76
CA ALA A 53 -1.28 -8.28 -7.06
C ALA A 53 -1.45 -8.43 -5.53
N VAL A 54 -2.50 -7.84 -4.94
CA VAL A 54 -2.85 -8.09 -3.52
C VAL A 54 -3.33 -9.54 -3.32
N LEU A 55 -4.17 -10.07 -4.20
CA LEU A 55 -4.64 -11.46 -4.13
C LEU A 55 -3.50 -12.47 -4.33
N GLN A 56 -2.47 -12.11 -5.09
CA GLN A 56 -1.26 -12.91 -5.31
C GLN A 56 -0.18 -12.69 -4.23
N TYR A 57 -0.44 -11.86 -3.22
CA TYR A 57 0.54 -11.48 -2.18
C TYR A 57 1.80 -10.81 -2.72
N GLU A 58 1.74 -10.22 -3.91
CA GLU A 58 2.82 -9.39 -4.47
C GLU A 58 2.80 -7.96 -3.93
N LEU A 59 1.65 -7.54 -3.38
CA LEU A 59 1.43 -6.28 -2.70
C LEU A 59 0.79 -6.54 -1.34
N ASP A 60 1.24 -5.81 -0.33
CA ASP A 60 0.63 -5.81 1.01
C ASP A 60 -0.70 -5.04 1.04
N GLY A 61 -0.90 -4.13 0.08
CA GLY A 61 -2.14 -3.39 -0.09
C GLY A 61 -2.13 -2.52 -1.33
N ALA A 62 -3.29 -1.96 -1.69
CA ALA A 62 -3.37 -1.03 -2.80
C ALA A 62 -4.49 0.01 -2.68
N PHE A 63 -4.23 1.21 -3.20
CA PHE A 63 -5.25 2.24 -3.44
C PHE A 63 -5.86 2.04 -4.82
N VAL A 64 -7.17 1.74 -4.84
CA VAL A 64 -7.91 1.51 -6.08
C VAL A 64 -9.24 2.28 -6.10
N ALA A 65 -9.75 2.57 -7.30
CA ALA A 65 -11.06 3.17 -7.50
C ALA A 65 -12.14 2.09 -7.29
N GLY A 66 -13.17 2.42 -6.49
CA GLY A 66 -14.16 1.46 -6.00
C GLY A 66 -15.24 1.05 -7.02
N PRO A 67 -16.31 0.38 -6.56
CA PRO A 67 -16.39 -0.48 -5.38
C PRO A 67 -15.72 -1.83 -5.64
N ILE A 68 -14.96 -2.32 -4.67
CA ILE A 68 -14.37 -3.65 -4.72
C ILE A 68 -15.39 -4.61 -4.13
N GLY A 69 -16.00 -5.46 -4.98
CA GLY A 69 -16.98 -6.47 -4.58
C GLY A 69 -16.38 -7.82 -4.23
N ASN A 70 -15.06 -7.90 -4.05
CA ASN A 70 -14.38 -9.17 -3.81
C ASN A 70 -14.39 -9.51 -2.31
N PRO A 71 -15.03 -10.62 -1.89
CA PRO A 71 -15.14 -10.99 -0.47
C PRO A 71 -13.80 -11.33 0.19
N GLU A 72 -12.74 -11.57 -0.59
CA GLU A 72 -11.39 -11.83 -0.07
C GLU A 72 -10.60 -10.55 0.26
N LEU A 73 -11.14 -9.37 -0.07
CA LEU A 73 -10.48 -8.09 0.17
C LEU A 73 -11.13 -7.31 1.31
N MET A 74 -10.30 -6.90 2.27
CA MET A 74 -10.73 -6.03 3.36
C MET A 74 -10.57 -4.57 2.98
N LYS A 75 -11.67 -3.81 3.02
CA LYS A 75 -11.67 -2.36 2.76
C LYS A 75 -11.49 -1.58 4.07
N ARG A 76 -10.54 -0.65 4.11
CA ARG A 76 -10.37 0.31 5.21
C ARG A 76 -10.47 1.74 4.64
N ASN A 77 -11.43 2.52 5.15
CA ASN A 77 -11.67 3.92 4.76
C ASN A 77 -10.93 4.88 5.69
#